data_AF-A0A2U3LT37-F1
#
_entry.id   AF-A0A2U3LT37-F1
#
_cell.length_a   1.000
_cell.length_b   1.000
_cell.length_c   1.000
_cell.angle_alpha   90.00
_cell.angle_beta   90.00
_cell.angle_gamma   90.00
#
_symmetry.space_group_name_H-M   'P 1'
#
loop_
_entity.id
_entity.type
_entity.pdbx_description
1 polymer ?
#
loop_
_entity_poly.entity_id
_entity_poly.type
_entity_poly.pdbx_seq_one_letter_code
_entity_poly.pdbx_strand_id
1 'polypeptide(L)'
;MKKGTAMFSSGTYILVGGGIGTQDTNSIVRSSGGVTFYNTYSTSPVRAYQAVYFAANSDVQLSAPTSGAYGGILFMQDRNCCSGTMPQESFQGGPNAQFEGTLYFPKSQIQFAGNPTVSIVHYTIVVAWQIDVLGTSTFNNDYSVLTGGSPIQQVGLIE
;
A
#
# COMPACT_ATOMS: atom_id res chain seq x y z
N MET A 1 -9.28 10.67 5.74
CA MET A 1 -9.39 12.14 5.52
C MET A 1 -10.48 12.46 4.49
N LYS A 2 -11.24 13.53 4.66
CA LYS A 2 -12.31 13.96 3.73
C LYS A 2 -11.89 15.28 3.05
N LYS A 3 -11.65 15.26 1.73
CA LYS A 3 -11.26 16.43 0.92
C LYS A 3 -10.07 17.23 1.50
N GLY A 4 -9.11 16.52 2.08
CA GLY A 4 -7.92 17.11 2.68
C GLY A 4 -6.67 16.84 1.83
N THR A 5 -5.55 17.44 2.22
CA THR A 5 -4.21 17.09 1.72
C THR A 5 -3.36 16.56 2.87
N ALA A 6 -2.69 15.43 2.67
CA ALA A 6 -1.74 14.83 3.60
C ALA A 6 -0.40 14.69 2.88
N MET A 7 0.64 15.28 3.46
CA MET A 7 2.00 15.20 2.95
C MET A 7 2.86 14.47 3.98
N PHE A 8 3.46 13.36 3.56
CA PHE A 8 4.37 12.57 4.39
C PHE A 8 5.82 12.89 4.02
N SER A 9 6.61 13.23 5.02
CA SER A 9 8.06 13.29 4.88
C SER A 9 8.63 11.87 4.76
N SER A 10 9.84 11.73 4.25
CA SER A 10 10.50 10.42 4.21
C SER A 10 10.63 9.85 5.62
N GLY A 11 10.32 8.56 5.78
CA GLY A 11 10.38 7.88 7.08
C GLY A 11 9.41 6.71 7.24
N THR A 12 9.47 6.09 8.42
CA THR A 12 8.60 4.98 8.78
C THR A 12 7.45 5.46 9.68
N TYR A 13 6.23 5.14 9.29
CA TYR A 13 5.00 5.50 9.99
C TYR A 13 4.35 4.24 10.57
N ILE A 14 4.16 4.21 11.88
CA ILE A 14 3.52 3.08 12.58
C ILE A 14 2.06 3.44 12.84
N LEU A 15 1.15 2.70 12.21
CA LEU A 15 -0.30 2.89 12.30
C LEU A 15 -0.83 1.85 13.30
N VAL A 16 -1.17 2.28 14.52
CA VAL A 16 -1.70 1.37 15.57
C VAL A 16 -3.22 1.47 15.65
N GLY A 17 -3.90 0.52 15.01
CA GLY A 17 -5.35 0.34 15.08
C GLY A 17 -6.20 1.37 14.32
N GLY A 18 -5.57 2.25 13.56
CA GLY A 18 -6.26 3.27 12.76
C GLY A 18 -6.24 3.03 11.25
N GLY A 19 -5.34 2.15 10.77
CA GLY A 19 -5.02 2.07 9.35
C GLY A 19 -4.61 3.43 8.78
N ILE A 20 -4.72 3.57 7.46
CA ILE A 20 -4.64 4.86 6.77
C ILE A 20 -5.64 4.88 5.64
N GLY A 21 -6.29 6.02 5.42
CA GLY A 21 -7.24 6.08 4.33
C GLY A 21 -7.87 7.43 4.02
N THR A 22 -8.47 7.48 2.84
CA THR A 22 -9.29 8.59 2.37
C THR A 22 -10.77 8.22 2.55
N GLN A 23 -11.55 9.15 3.08
CA GLN A 23 -12.97 8.99 3.42
C GLN A 23 -13.90 9.61 2.38
N ASP A 24 -13.35 10.33 1.40
CA ASP A 24 -14.10 10.97 0.33
C ASP A 24 -13.22 11.12 -0.91
N THR A 25 -13.89 11.23 -2.05
CA THR A 25 -13.33 11.60 -3.35
C THR A 25 -12.49 12.89 -3.25
N ASN A 26 -11.45 13.02 -4.06
CA ASN A 26 -10.58 14.21 -4.16
C ASN A 26 -9.71 14.46 -2.92
N SER A 27 -9.50 13.46 -2.07
CA SER A 27 -8.45 13.55 -1.04
C SER A 27 -7.07 13.38 -1.70
N ILE A 28 -6.10 14.20 -1.28
CA ILE A 28 -4.73 14.16 -1.81
C ILE A 28 -3.79 13.58 -0.75
N VAL A 29 -3.09 12.51 -1.08
CA VAL A 29 -2.11 11.86 -0.19
C VAL A 29 -0.80 11.76 -0.94
N ARG A 30 0.25 12.43 -0.46
CA ARG A 30 1.56 12.42 -1.13
C ARG A 30 2.69 12.16 -0.15
N SER A 31 3.78 11.60 -0.65
CA SER A 31 5.06 11.58 0.05
C SER A 31 6.08 12.47 -0.67
N SER A 32 6.89 13.22 0.09
CA SER A 32 8.01 13.99 -0.48
C SER A 32 9.27 13.15 -0.71
N GLY A 33 9.25 11.88 -0.29
CA GLY A 33 10.27 10.88 -0.58
C GLY A 33 9.84 9.50 -0.11
N GLY A 34 10.81 8.66 0.25
CA GLY A 34 10.59 7.27 0.63
C GLY A 34 9.84 7.10 1.96
N VAL A 35 8.66 6.48 1.92
CA VAL A 35 7.85 6.20 3.12
C VAL A 35 7.53 4.72 3.26
N THR A 36 7.46 4.26 4.51
CA THR A 36 6.99 2.91 4.84
C THR A 36 5.90 3.03 5.90
N PHE A 37 4.74 2.44 5.64
CA PHE A 37 3.65 2.34 6.59
C PHE A 37 3.60 0.94 7.19
N TYR A 38 3.84 0.83 8.49
CA TYR A 38 3.63 -0.40 9.25
C TYR A 38 2.24 -0.38 9.89
N ASN A 39 1.31 -1.17 9.35
CA ASN A 39 -0.06 -1.26 9.85
C ASN A 39 -0.17 -2.38 10.88
N THR A 40 -0.36 -1.99 12.13
CA THR A 40 -0.42 -2.87 13.30
C THR A 40 -1.62 -2.50 14.18
N TYR A 41 -1.77 -3.20 15.28
CA TYR A 41 -2.91 -3.09 16.17
C TYR A 41 -2.48 -3.39 17.60
N SER A 42 -3.38 -3.16 18.54
CA SER A 42 -3.24 -3.62 19.91
C SER A 42 -4.35 -4.61 20.21
N THR A 43 -4.14 -5.46 21.22
CA THR A 43 -5.19 -6.31 21.79
C THR A 43 -6.34 -5.50 22.42
N SER A 44 -6.15 -4.19 22.63
CA SER A 44 -7.22 -3.28 23.06
C SER A 44 -8.26 -3.08 21.94
N PRO A 45 -9.57 -3.17 22.25
CA PRO A 45 -10.64 -2.96 21.26
C PRO A 45 -10.65 -1.53 20.68
N VAL A 46 -10.05 -0.55 21.36
CA VAL A 46 -9.95 0.85 20.89
C VAL A 46 -8.90 1.01 19.77
N ARG A 47 -8.00 0.05 19.65
CA ARG A 47 -6.90 0.04 18.67
C ARG A 47 -6.90 -1.30 17.92
N ALA A 48 -8.09 -1.82 17.64
CA ALA A 48 -8.28 -2.98 16.80
C ALA A 48 -7.74 -2.70 15.39
N TYR A 49 -7.29 -3.74 14.68
CA TYR A 49 -6.77 -3.57 13.33
C TYR A 49 -7.81 -2.89 12.42
N GLN A 50 -7.37 -1.92 11.64
CA GLN A 50 -8.16 -1.26 10.61
C GLN A 50 -7.39 -1.32 9.29
N ALA A 51 -8.10 -1.65 8.23
CA ALA A 51 -7.52 -1.78 6.91
C ALA A 51 -7.08 -0.42 6.34
N VAL A 52 -6.12 -0.48 5.44
CA VAL A 52 -5.76 0.59 4.52
C VAL A 52 -6.90 0.75 3.51
N TYR A 53 -7.38 1.98 3.37
CA TYR A 53 -8.54 2.26 2.53
C TYR A 53 -8.36 3.57 1.76
N PHE A 54 -8.08 3.49 0.48
CA PHE A 54 -8.14 4.61 -0.43
C PHE A 54 -9.42 4.54 -1.26
N ALA A 55 -10.24 5.59 -1.17
CA ALA A 55 -11.47 5.74 -1.93
C ALA A 55 -11.19 6.06 -3.41
N ALA A 56 -12.09 5.63 -4.30
CA ALA A 56 -12.06 6.01 -5.71
C ALA A 56 -11.90 7.54 -5.90
N ASN A 57 -11.23 7.95 -6.98
CA ASN A 57 -10.96 9.35 -7.30
C ASN A 57 -10.14 10.12 -6.24
N SER A 58 -9.47 9.42 -5.31
CA SER A 58 -8.40 10.02 -4.51
C SER A 58 -7.13 10.15 -5.35
N ASP A 59 -6.35 11.19 -5.10
CA ASP A 59 -5.02 11.38 -5.69
C ASP A 59 -3.97 10.93 -4.66
N VAL A 60 -3.45 9.72 -4.84
CA VAL A 60 -2.51 9.10 -3.89
C VAL A 60 -1.21 8.86 -4.61
N GLN A 61 -0.12 9.46 -4.14
CA GLN A 61 1.22 9.29 -4.72
C GLN A 61 2.18 8.97 -3.59
N LEU A 62 2.50 7.69 -3.44
CA LEU A 62 3.34 7.20 -2.37
C LEU A 62 4.46 6.33 -2.95
N SER A 63 5.68 6.55 -2.47
CA SER A 63 6.86 5.81 -2.88
C SER A 63 7.59 5.21 -1.69
N ALA A 64 7.92 3.92 -1.75
CA ALA A 64 8.80 3.27 -0.80
C ALA A 64 10.21 3.88 -0.81
N PRO A 65 10.97 3.82 0.30
CA PRO A 65 12.39 4.13 0.27
C PRO A 65 13.12 3.13 -0.63
N THR A 66 14.20 3.54 -1.32
CA THR A 66 14.96 2.68 -2.25
C THR A 66 16.10 1.90 -1.59
N SER A 67 16.37 2.17 -0.32
CA SER A 67 17.45 1.59 0.48
C SER A 67 17.10 1.56 1.97
N GLY A 68 17.99 0.99 2.79
CA GLY A 68 17.78 0.81 4.22
C GLY A 68 16.93 -0.42 4.56
N ALA A 69 16.61 -0.59 5.85
CA ALA A 69 15.93 -1.79 6.36
C ALA A 69 14.54 -2.04 5.72
N TYR A 70 13.86 -0.98 5.30
CA TYR A 70 12.56 -1.05 4.62
C TYR A 70 12.65 -0.68 3.13
N GLY A 71 13.85 -0.73 2.55
CA GLY A 71 14.07 -0.48 1.12
C GLY A 71 13.15 -1.35 0.28
N GLY A 72 12.31 -0.72 -0.54
CA GLY A 72 11.33 -1.35 -1.39
C GLY A 72 9.99 -1.66 -0.74
N ILE A 73 9.76 -1.33 0.54
CA ILE A 73 8.52 -1.63 1.26
C ILE A 73 7.70 -0.35 1.48
N LEU A 74 6.53 -0.29 0.85
CA LEU A 74 5.60 0.84 1.00
C LEU A 74 4.60 0.59 2.13
N PHE A 75 3.96 -0.58 2.14
CA PHE A 75 3.04 -1.01 3.18
C PHE A 75 3.43 -2.37 3.73
N MET A 76 3.42 -2.49 5.05
CA MET A 76 3.68 -3.73 5.77
C MET A 76 2.61 -3.97 6.81
N GLN A 77 1.85 -5.04 6.64
CA GLN A 77 0.92 -5.55 7.63
C GLN A 77 1.67 -6.28 8.75
N ASP A 78 1.21 -6.08 9.99
CA ASP A 78 1.63 -6.90 11.12
C ASP A 78 1.34 -8.38 10.85
N ARG A 79 2.39 -9.21 10.90
CA ARG A 79 2.32 -10.65 10.59
C ARG A 79 1.44 -11.43 11.56
N ASN A 80 1.22 -10.90 12.77
CA ASN A 80 0.38 -11.50 13.79
C ASN A 80 -1.07 -11.02 13.73
N CYS A 81 -1.41 -10.09 12.81
CA CYS A 81 -2.75 -9.54 12.76
C CYS A 81 -3.80 -10.58 12.35
N CYS A 82 -5.03 -10.27 12.77
CA CYS A 82 -6.24 -10.70 12.09
C CYS A 82 -6.40 -12.22 12.03
N SER A 83 -5.93 -12.94 13.04
CA SER A 83 -6.14 -14.37 13.17
C SER A 83 -7.64 -14.70 13.15
N GLY A 84 -8.09 -15.41 12.11
CA GLY A 84 -9.48 -15.80 11.91
C GLY A 84 -10.35 -14.79 11.17
N THR A 85 -9.80 -13.65 10.76
CA THR A 85 -10.48 -12.67 9.89
C THR A 85 -9.62 -12.36 8.67
N MET A 86 -10.24 -11.98 7.56
CA MET A 86 -9.53 -11.54 6.35
C MET A 86 -9.95 -10.11 6.04
N PRO A 87 -9.23 -9.10 6.58
CA PRO A 87 -9.52 -7.72 6.25
C PRO A 87 -9.34 -7.47 4.75
N GLN A 88 -10.10 -6.53 4.21
CA GLN A 88 -9.95 -6.08 2.84
C GLN A 88 -9.20 -4.74 2.82
N GLU A 89 -8.02 -4.74 2.21
CA GLU A 89 -7.22 -3.56 1.96
C GLU A 89 -7.62 -2.99 0.59
N SER A 90 -8.05 -1.75 0.55
CA SER A 90 -8.62 -1.14 -0.65
C SER A 90 -7.66 -0.10 -1.22
N PHE A 91 -7.08 -0.40 -2.36
CA PHE A 91 -6.19 0.48 -3.12
C PHE A 91 -6.93 1.00 -4.34
N GLN A 92 -7.87 1.91 -4.12
CA GLN A 92 -8.56 2.61 -5.19
C GLN A 92 -7.98 3.99 -5.39
N GLY A 93 -8.16 4.53 -6.59
CA GLY A 93 -7.66 5.85 -6.91
C GLY A 93 -8.18 6.38 -8.24
N GLY A 94 -7.96 7.68 -8.44
CA GLY A 94 -8.16 8.30 -9.75
C GLY A 94 -7.04 7.97 -10.73
N PRO A 95 -7.06 8.56 -11.94
CA PRO A 95 -6.02 8.35 -12.95
C PRO A 95 -4.61 8.64 -12.46
N ASN A 96 -4.43 9.47 -11.44
CA ASN A 96 -3.10 9.87 -10.95
C ASN A 96 -2.60 9.04 -9.75
N ALA A 97 -3.36 8.02 -9.32
CA ALA A 97 -2.98 7.23 -8.16
C ALA A 97 -1.79 6.31 -8.47
N GLN A 98 -0.75 6.41 -7.64
CA GLN A 98 0.56 5.78 -7.76
C GLN A 98 0.97 5.19 -6.41
N PHE A 99 1.28 3.90 -6.42
CA PHE A 99 1.79 3.15 -5.28
C PHE A 99 3.09 2.44 -5.69
N GLU A 100 4.23 3.10 -5.47
CA GLU A 100 5.54 2.54 -5.78
C GLU A 100 6.11 1.81 -4.57
N GLY A 101 6.38 0.51 -4.70
CA GLY A 101 6.88 -0.30 -3.60
C GLY A 101 6.16 -1.62 -3.41
N THR A 102 6.53 -2.30 -2.33
CA THR A 102 5.90 -3.55 -1.88
C THR A 102 4.69 -3.27 -1.01
N LEU A 103 3.57 -3.91 -1.34
CA LEU A 103 2.34 -4.00 -0.58
C LEU A 103 2.31 -5.38 0.09
N TYR A 104 2.77 -5.47 1.33
CA TYR A 104 2.89 -6.72 2.08
C TYR A 104 1.73 -6.89 3.07
N PHE A 105 0.72 -7.67 2.68
CA PHE A 105 -0.50 -7.96 3.43
C PHE A 105 -0.85 -9.47 3.42
N PRO A 106 0.01 -10.35 3.97
CA PRO A 106 -0.11 -11.80 3.84
C PRO A 106 -1.37 -12.40 4.50
N LYS A 107 -2.12 -11.64 5.30
CA LYS A 107 -3.34 -12.07 6.00
C LYS A 107 -4.60 -11.32 5.53
N SER A 108 -4.48 -10.42 4.57
CA SER A 108 -5.60 -9.66 4.02
C SER A 108 -5.83 -9.97 2.54
N GLN A 109 -7.05 -9.69 2.10
CA GLN A 109 -7.34 -9.51 0.69
C GLN A 109 -6.96 -8.09 0.28
N ILE A 110 -6.32 -7.94 -0.88
CA ILE A 110 -6.10 -6.64 -1.52
C ILE A 110 -7.08 -6.49 -2.66
N GLN A 111 -7.79 -5.37 -2.70
CA GLN A 111 -8.61 -4.96 -3.82
C GLN A 111 -7.98 -3.74 -4.51
N PHE A 112 -7.67 -3.90 -5.79
CA PHE A 112 -7.37 -2.79 -6.69
C PHE A 112 -8.63 -2.47 -7.47
N ALA A 113 -9.09 -1.21 -7.43
CA ALA A 113 -10.22 -0.77 -8.23
C ALA A 113 -10.02 0.63 -8.82
N GLY A 114 -10.45 0.81 -10.07
CA GLY A 114 -10.30 2.06 -10.82
C GLY A 114 -9.26 1.98 -11.92
N ASN A 115 -8.76 3.14 -12.37
CA ASN A 115 -7.66 3.26 -13.33
C ASN A 115 -6.44 3.90 -12.65
N PRO A 116 -5.85 3.31 -11.59
CA PRO A 116 -4.58 3.83 -11.10
C PRO A 116 -3.59 3.75 -12.27
N THR A 117 -3.14 4.89 -12.79
CA THR A 117 -2.13 4.89 -13.85
C THR A 117 -0.80 4.62 -13.18
N VAL A 118 -0.50 3.33 -13.04
CA VAL A 118 0.79 2.80 -12.53
C VAL A 118 1.92 3.06 -13.54
N SER A 119 1.61 3.69 -14.68
CA SER A 119 2.54 4.03 -15.77
C SER A 119 3.71 4.97 -15.42
N ILE A 120 3.83 5.44 -14.17
CA ILE A 120 4.95 6.27 -13.69
C ILE A 120 5.73 5.61 -12.54
N VAL A 121 5.22 4.53 -11.94
CA VAL A 121 5.96 3.85 -10.86
C VAL A 121 6.88 2.78 -11.42
N HIS A 122 8.08 2.69 -10.87
CA HIS A 122 9.10 1.75 -11.34
C HIS A 122 8.68 0.30 -11.09
N TYR A 123 8.18 0.01 -9.89
CA TYR A 123 7.73 -1.33 -9.52
C TYR A 123 6.59 -1.31 -8.49
N THR A 124 5.75 -2.34 -8.57
CA THR A 124 4.79 -2.67 -7.51
C THR A 124 4.87 -4.16 -7.24
N ILE A 125 5.17 -4.52 -6.00
CA ILE A 125 5.16 -5.92 -5.54
C ILE A 125 3.96 -6.10 -4.64
N VAL A 126 3.16 -7.13 -4.88
CA VAL A 126 1.98 -7.43 -4.07
C VAL A 126 2.14 -8.79 -3.43
N VAL A 127 2.09 -8.83 -2.10
CA VAL A 127 2.04 -10.07 -1.32
C VAL A 127 0.77 -10.03 -0.50
N ALA A 128 -0.24 -10.80 -0.90
CA ALA A 128 -1.54 -10.85 -0.24
C ALA A 128 -2.04 -12.28 -0.12
N TRP A 129 -3.04 -12.50 0.74
CA TRP A 129 -3.77 -13.78 0.76
C TRP A 129 -4.60 -13.95 -0.52
N GLN A 130 -5.26 -12.87 -0.94
CA GLN A 130 -6.06 -12.82 -2.16
C GLN A 130 -5.88 -11.46 -2.81
N ILE A 131 -5.87 -11.44 -4.15
CA ILE A 131 -5.82 -10.21 -4.95
C ILE A 131 -7.08 -10.17 -5.82
N ASP A 132 -7.81 -9.06 -5.73
CA ASP A 132 -8.97 -8.78 -6.57
C ASP A 132 -8.70 -7.51 -7.39
N VAL A 133 -8.87 -7.60 -8.71
CA VAL A 133 -8.54 -6.52 -9.65
C VAL A 133 -9.79 -6.15 -10.43
N LEU A 134 -10.38 -5.02 -10.07
CA LEU A 134 -11.63 -4.51 -10.64
C LEU A 134 -11.33 -3.30 -11.54
N GLY A 135 -11.22 -3.56 -12.84
CA GLY A 135 -10.90 -2.54 -13.85
C GLY A 135 -9.49 -2.72 -14.42
N THR A 136 -8.89 -1.63 -14.88
CA THR A 136 -7.54 -1.66 -15.49
C THR A 136 -6.50 -1.29 -14.44
N SER A 137 -5.72 -2.27 -13.99
CA SER A 137 -4.54 -2.06 -13.16
C SER A 137 -3.30 -2.46 -13.96
N THR A 138 -2.30 -1.59 -14.00
CA THR A 138 -0.99 -1.91 -14.59
C THR A 138 -0.04 -2.25 -13.44
N PHE A 139 0.85 -3.22 -13.62
CA PHE A 139 1.91 -3.53 -12.65
C PHE A 139 3.24 -3.48 -13.38
N ASN A 140 4.16 -2.64 -12.92
CA ASN A 140 5.51 -2.56 -13.45
C ASN A 140 6.48 -3.37 -12.58
N ASN A 141 7.58 -3.80 -13.18
CA ASN A 141 8.61 -4.65 -12.57
C ASN A 141 10.03 -4.13 -12.86
N ASP A 142 10.19 -2.81 -13.01
CA ASP A 142 11.52 -2.18 -13.11
C ASP A 142 12.08 -1.95 -11.69
N TYR A 143 12.97 -2.85 -11.28
CA TYR A 143 13.64 -2.78 -9.98
C TYR A 143 14.99 -2.06 -10.04
N SER A 144 15.34 -1.39 -11.15
CA SER A 144 16.65 -0.72 -11.33
C SER A 144 16.93 0.36 -10.29
N VAL A 145 15.87 0.94 -9.70
CA VAL A 145 15.95 1.96 -8.65
C VAL A 145 16.27 1.40 -7.26
N LEU A 146 16.20 0.08 -7.06
CA LEU A 146 16.50 -0.55 -5.78
C LEU A 146 17.98 -0.93 -5.70
N THR A 147 18.61 -0.59 -4.57
CA THR A 147 20.05 -0.84 -4.37
C THR A 147 20.41 -2.33 -4.42
N GLY A 148 19.43 -3.23 -4.18
CA GLY A 148 19.59 -4.69 -4.23
C GLY A 148 18.98 -5.38 -5.45
N GLY A 149 18.51 -4.65 -6.46
CA GLY A 149 17.77 -5.23 -7.59
C GLY A 149 16.38 -5.74 -7.17
N SER A 150 15.86 -6.75 -7.89
CA SER A 150 14.51 -7.28 -7.58
C SER A 150 14.45 -7.89 -6.17
N PRO A 151 13.53 -7.42 -5.30
CA PRO A 151 13.30 -8.02 -4.00
C PRO A 151 12.74 -9.45 -4.08
N ILE A 152 12.12 -9.80 -5.21
CA ILE A 152 11.60 -11.14 -5.49
C ILE A 152 12.64 -11.89 -6.32
N GLN A 153 13.37 -12.81 -5.69
CA GLN A 153 14.32 -13.68 -6.39
C GLN A 153 13.63 -14.83 -7.15
N GLN A 154 12.33 -15.06 -6.92
CA GLN A 154 11.54 -16.10 -7.57
C GLN A 154 10.08 -15.63 -7.74
N VAL A 155 9.65 -15.33 -8.96
CA VAL A 155 8.25 -15.01 -9.28
C VAL A 155 7.49 -16.32 -9.48
N GLY A 156 6.40 -16.52 -8.74
CA GLY A 156 5.50 -17.66 -8.89
C GLY A 156 4.07 -17.24 -8.60
N LEU A 157 3.17 -17.47 -9.56
CA LEU A 157 1.73 -17.44 -9.32
C LEU A 157 1.38 -18.83 -8.80
N ILE A 158 1.05 -18.92 -7.51
CA ILE A 158 0.60 -20.17 -6.90
C ILE A 158 -0.93 -20.10 -6.90
N GLU A 159 -1.56 -20.94 -7.70
CA GLU A 159 -3.00 -21.20 -7.71
C GLU A 159 -3.39 -22.20 -6.62
#